data_AF-A0A954V357-F1
#
_entry.id   AF-A0A954V357-F1
#
_cell.length_a   1.000
_cell.length_b   1.000
_cell.length_c   1.000
_cell.angle_alpha   90.00
_cell.angle_beta   90.00
_cell.angle_gamma   90.00
#
_symmetry.space_group_name_H-M   'P 1'
#
loop_
_entity.id
_entity.type
_entity.pdbx_description
1 polymer ?
#
loop_
_entity_poly.entity_id
_entity_poly.type
_entity_poly.pdbx_seq_one_letter_code
_entity_poly.pdbx_strand_id
1 'polypeptide(L)' 'MNELQAIRRDRWKLALPGRTQHWPFAIDSPPLLAAQLYDLDNDIGERHDVALDHPDLVTELLQLAEETRLDMQLPSTRP' A
#
# COMPACT_ATOMS: atom_id res chain seq x y z
N MET A 1 0.10 -0.54 17.13
CA MET A 1 -0.50 -1.37 16.07
C MET A 1 0.33 -1.12 14.83
N ASN A 2 1.24 -2.05 14.49
CA ASN A 2 2.02 -1.96 13.26
C ASN A 2 1.30 -2.78 12.20
N GLU A 3 0.29 -2.19 11.60
CA GLU A 3 -0.41 -2.77 10.46
C GLU A 3 0.27 -2.35 9.16
N LEU A 4 0.24 -3.24 8.17
CA LEU A 4 0.80 -2.97 6.85
C LEU A 4 -0.04 -1.88 6.18
N GLN A 5 0.56 -0.72 5.92
CA GLN A 5 -0.13 0.44 5.34
C GLN A 5 0.09 0.57 3.82
N ALA A 6 1.22 0.08 3.31
CA ALA A 6 1.58 0.12 1.90
C ALA A 6 2.69 -0.88 1.59
N ILE A 7 2.75 -1.36 0.35
CA ILE A 7 3.86 -2.14 -0.19
C ILE A 7 4.56 -1.32 -1.27
N ARG A 8 5.88 -1.27 -1.23
CA ARG A 8 6.70 -0.72 -2.31
C ARG A 8 7.48 -1.83 -2.98
N ARG A 9 7.44 -1.87 -4.30
CA ARG A 9 8.21 -2.79 -5.14
C ARG A 9 8.87 -2.00 -6.25
N ASP A 10 10.19 -1.84 -6.16
CA ASP A 10 10.98 -1.09 -7.14
C ASP A 10 10.46 0.38 -7.27
N ARG A 11 9.98 0.76 -8.46
CA ARG A 11 9.30 2.03 -8.72
C ARG A 11 7.84 2.10 -8.27
N TRP A 12 7.20 0.97 -8.03
CA TRP A 12 5.76 0.92 -7.74
C TRP A 12 5.49 1.01 -6.25
N LYS A 13 4.47 1.77 -5.87
CA LYS A 13 3.97 1.86 -4.50
C LYS A 13 2.48 1.61 -4.47
N LEU A 14 2.07 0.51 -3.83
CA LEU A 14 0.69 0.18 -3.56
C LEU A 14 0.31 0.65 -2.16
N ALA A 15 -0.57 1.64 -2.07
CA ALA A 15 -1.23 2.03 -0.83
C ALA A 15 -2.42 1.11 -0.58
N LEU A 16 -2.49 0.52 0.61
CA LEU A 16 -3.55 -0.43 0.97
C LEU A 16 -4.81 0.29 1.47
N PRO A 17 -5.99 -0.30 1.28
CA PRO A 17 -7.21 0.21 1.88
C PRO A 17 -7.11 0.18 3.41
N GLY A 18 -7.64 1.20 4.07
CA GLY A 18 -7.50 1.38 5.52
C GLY A 18 -6.33 2.27 5.93
N ARG A 19 -5.43 2.64 5.00
CA ARG A 19 -4.40 3.65 5.29
C ARG A 19 -5.05 4.97 5.65
N THR A 20 -4.84 5.42 6.89
CA THR A 20 -5.21 6.77 7.29
C THR A 20 -4.16 7.72 6.77
N GLN A 21 -4.53 8.55 5.79
CA GLN A 21 -3.63 9.52 5.20
C GLN A 21 -3.40 10.66 6.21
N HIS A 22 -2.39 10.53 7.08
CA HIS A 22 -1.97 11.59 7.99
C HIS A 22 -1.26 12.70 7.20
N TRP A 23 -2.04 13.56 6.53
CA TRP A 23 -1.52 14.85 6.11
C TRP A 23 -1.49 15.79 7.32
N PRO A 24 -0.43 16.59 7.52
CA PRO A 24 -0.32 17.50 8.66
C PRO A 24 -1.43 18.57 8.75
N PHE A 25 -2.28 18.68 7.72
CA PHE A 25 -3.43 19.59 7.67
C PHE A 25 -4.78 18.89 7.44
N ALA A 26 -4.81 17.57 7.28
CA ALA A 26 -6.06 16.83 7.11
C ALA A 26 -6.47 16.21 8.44
N ILE A 27 -7.16 17.03 9.24
CA ILE A 27 -7.95 16.55 10.37
C ILE A 27 -9.06 15.68 9.75
N ASP A 28 -9.03 14.37 10.00
CA ASP A 28 -10.01 13.38 9.49
C ASP A 28 -9.99 13.13 7.97
N SER A 29 -8.83 12.77 7.39
CA SER A 29 -8.87 12.08 6.10
C SER A 29 -9.53 10.71 6.24
N PRO A 30 -10.61 10.41 5.50
CA PRO A 30 -11.19 9.08 5.52
C PRO A 30 -10.13 8.03 5.12
N PRO A 31 -10.18 6.82 5.69
CA PRO A 31 -9.29 5.75 5.27
C PRO A 31 -9.45 5.51 3.77
N LEU A 32 -8.34 5.18 3.10
CA LEU A 32 -8.39 4.76 1.70
C LEU A 32 -9.44 3.65 1.55
N LEU A 33 -10.44 3.87 0.70
CA LEU A 33 -11.52 2.90 0.45
C LEU A 33 -11.06 1.75 -0.44
N ALA A 34 -10.07 1.99 -1.30
CA ALA A 34 -9.54 1.05 -2.28
C ALA A 34 -8.01 1.13 -2.33
N ALA A 35 -7.37 0.09 -2.85
CA ALA A 35 -5.93 0.10 -3.09
C ALA A 35 -5.57 1.07 -4.22
N GLN A 36 -4.52 1.87 -4.03
CA GLN A 36 -4.04 2.86 -5.00
C GLN A 36 -2.61 2.57 -5.37
N LEU A 37 -2.28 2.66 -6.66
CA LEU A 37 -0.96 2.36 -7.19
C LEU A 37 -0.33 3.63 -7.72
N TYR A 38 0.88 3.92 -7.26
CA TYR A 38 1.66 5.08 -7.65
C TYR A 38 2.99 4.64 -8.26
N ASP A 39 3.38 5.29 -9.36
CA ASP A 39 4.70 5.13 -9.95
C ASP A 39 5.64 6.18 -9.34
N LEU A 40 6.52 5.78 -8.44
CA LEU A 40 7.48 6.68 -7.78
C LEU A 40 8.63 7.12 -8.69
N ASP A 41 8.81 6.53 -9.87
CA ASP A 41 9.89 6.91 -10.79
C ASP A 41 9.49 8.18 -11.56
N ASN A 42 8.26 8.22 -12.05
CA ASN A 42 7.67 9.35 -12.76
C ASN A 42 6.90 10.30 -11.83
N ASP A 43 6.34 9.78 -10.74
CA ASP A 43 5.42 10.47 -9.86
C ASP A 43 5.79 10.24 -8.38
N ILE A 44 6.98 10.71 -8.01
CA ILE A 44 7.50 10.72 -6.62
C ILE A 44 6.50 11.35 -5.63
N GLY A 45 5.67 12.27 -6.13
CA GLY A 45 4.66 12.98 -5.33
C GLY A 45 3.39 12.19 -5.04
N GLU A 46 3.24 10.94 -5.53
CA GLU A 46 2.03 10.12 -5.32
C GLU A 46 0.74 10.86 -5.72
N ARG A 47 0.79 11.63 -6.81
CA ARG A 47 -0.27 12.48 -7.35
C ARG A 47 -1.16 11.74 -8.34
N HIS A 48 -0.62 10.78 -9.10
CA HIS A 48 -1.38 10.01 -10.09
C HIS A 48 -1.61 8.57 -9.64
N ASP A 49 -2.88 8.24 -9.41
CA ASP A 49 -3.30 6.85 -9.23
C ASP A 49 -3.37 6.16 -10.60
N VAL A 50 -2.51 5.17 -10.78
CA VAL A 50 -2.44 4.32 -11.98
C VAL A 50 -2.91 2.89 -11.69
N ALA A 51 -3.61 2.68 -10.57
CA ALA A 51 -4.19 1.39 -10.21
C ALA A 51 -5.17 0.87 -11.27
N LEU A 52 -5.94 1.76 -11.88
CA LEU A 52 -6.88 1.42 -12.95
C LEU A 52 -6.19 1.09 -14.28
N ASP A 53 -4.99 1.63 -14.51
CA ASP A 53 -4.20 1.38 -15.73
C ASP A 53 -3.41 0.06 -15.62
N HIS A 54 -3.00 -0.31 -14.41
CA HIS A 54 -2.24 -1.53 -14.13
C HIS A 54 -2.92 -2.45 -13.10
N PRO A 55 -4.13 -3.00 -13.38
CA PRO A 55 -4.85 -3.85 -12.45
C PRO A 55 -4.13 -5.17 -12.13
N ASP A 56 -3.29 -5.66 -13.05
CA ASP A 56 -2.48 -6.86 -12.88
C ASP A 56 -1.42 -6.65 -11.79
N LEU A 57 -0.68 -5.53 -11.85
CA LEU A 57 0.31 -5.14 -10.83
C LEU A 57 -0.35 -4.87 -9.48
N VAL A 58 -1.52 -4.23 -9.47
CA VAL A 58 -2.28 -4.03 -8.22
C VAL A 58 -2.56 -5.37 -7.56
N THR A 59 -3.02 -6.36 -8.33
CA THR A 59 -3.34 -7.69 -7.82
C THR A 59 -2.10 -8.41 -7.27
N GLU A 60 -0.99 -8.41 -8.01
CA GLU A 60 0.27 -9.00 -7.54
C GLU A 60 0.77 -8.36 -6.25
N LEU A 61 0.75 -7.01 -6.19
CA LEU A 61 1.20 -6.28 -5.01
C LEU A 61 0.27 -6.45 -3.81
N LEU A 62 -1.04 -6.58 -4.06
CA LEU A 62 -2.03 -6.86 -3.01
C LEU A 62 -1.80 -8.26 -2.42
N GLN A 63 -1.55 -9.27 -3.25
CA GLN A 63 -1.21 -10.61 -2.79
C GLN A 63 0.07 -10.59 -1.93
N LEU A 64 1.12 -9.92 -2.41
CA LEU A 64 2.37 -9.78 -1.67
C LEU A 64 2.16 -9.05 -0.33
N ALA A 65 1.25 -8.07 -0.31
CA ALA A 65 0.86 -7.38 0.92
C ALA A 65 0.19 -8.32 1.91
N GLU A 66 -0.74 -9.15 1.45
CA GLU A 66 -1.41 -10.15 2.30
C GLU A 66 -0.42 -11.18 2.85
N GLU A 67 0.50 -11.67 2.02
CA GLU A 67 1.57 -12.59 2.44
C GLU A 67 2.49 -11.97 3.49
N THR A 68 2.95 -10.73 3.26
CA THR A 68 3.80 -9.99 4.20
C THR A 68 3.05 -9.73 5.52
N ARG A 69 1.76 -9.38 5.42
CA ARG A 69 0.91 -9.15 6.59
C ARG A 69 0.74 -10.43 7.40
N LEU A 70 0.60 -11.58 6.74
CA LEU A 70 0.50 -12.87 7.40
C LEU A 70 1.84 -13.25 8.07
N ASP A 71 2.97 -13.05 7.37
CA ASP A 71 4.32 -13.29 7.91
C ASP A 71 4.60 -12.43 9.16
N MET A 72 4.24 -11.14 9.13
CA MET A 72 4.39 -10.25 10.29
C MET A 72 3.50 -10.62 11.48
N GLN A 73 2.36 -11.28 11.23
CA GLN A 73 1.45 -11.75 12.29
C GLN A 73 1.87 -13.10 12.86
N LEU A 74 2.72 -13.86 12.16
CA LEU A 74 3.27 -15.09 12.68
C LEU A 74 4.35 -14.74 13.72
N PRO A 75 4.22 -15.16 14.99
CA PRO A 75 5.33 -15.06 15.92
C PRO A 75 6.47 -15.86 15.32
N SER A 76 7.64 -15.24 15.14
CA SER A 76 8.84 -15.86 14.59
C SER A 76 9.25 -17.06 15.45
N THR A 77 8.62 -18.19 15.18
CA THR A 77 8.96 -19.50 15.71
C THR A 77 9.44 -20.27 14.50
N ARG A 78 10.59 -19.85 13.98
CA ARG A 78 11.39 -20.76 13.15
C ARG A 78 12.08 -21.72 14.14
N PRO A 79 11.96 -23.05 13.94
CA PRO A 79 12.64 -24.05 14.76
C PRO A 79 14.17 -23.95 14.64
#